data_AF-A0A953RDW3-F1
#
_entry.id   AF-A0A953RDW3-F1
#
_cell.length_a   1.000
_cell.length_b   1.000
_cell.length_c   1.000
_cell.angle_alpha   90.00
_cell.angle_beta   90.00
_cell.angle_gamma   90.00
#
_symmetry.space_group_name_H-M   'P 1'
#
loop_
_entity.id
_entity.type
_entity.pdbx_description
1 polymer ?
#
loop_
_entity_poly.entity_id
_entity_poly.type
_entity_poly.pdbx_seq_one_letter_code
_entity_poly.pdbx_strand_id
1 'polypeptide(L)'
;MEIQLVEPLLTQLGYSADDWLRQMPLRMGRGERNYPDYAVEPNPMRGEESASFLIETKYQISTKREIEDAFIQGKSYALRLQARAFMLAAKEGMWLYRQEDGFSAERHLHWTWQDIEHPDRFHELAAELGKGRLTSQRRRARVPRVPTERK
;
A
#
# COMPACT_ATOMS: atom_id res chain seq x y z
N MET A 1 -7.81 17.36 -5.18
CA MET A 1 -8.50 16.08 -4.93
C MET A 1 -7.57 15.06 -4.28
N GLU A 2 -6.44 14.70 -4.92
CA GLU A 2 -5.49 13.70 -4.40
C GLU A 2 -4.99 13.97 -2.96
N ILE A 3 -4.37 15.13 -2.75
CA ILE A 3 -3.86 15.58 -1.43
C ILE A 3 -5.00 15.72 -0.41
N GLN A 4 -6.16 16.19 -0.86
CA GLN A 4 -7.30 16.55 0.01
C GLN A 4 -8.05 15.35 0.59
N LEU A 5 -7.83 14.15 0.06
CA LEU A 5 -8.47 12.93 0.56
C LEU A 5 -7.43 11.97 1.15
N VAL A 6 -6.28 11.79 0.48
CA VAL A 6 -5.28 10.79 0.89
C VAL A 6 -4.52 11.21 2.16
N GLU A 7 -4.03 12.44 2.25
CA GLU A 7 -3.24 12.86 3.42
C GLU A 7 -4.08 12.97 4.72
N PRO A 8 -5.32 13.48 4.69
CA PRO A 8 -6.22 13.39 5.85
C PRO A 8 -6.50 11.94 6.25
N LEU A 9 -6.72 11.04 5.30
CA LEU A 9 -6.90 9.61 5.59
C LEU A 9 -5.66 9.02 6.26
N LEU A 10 -4.47 9.27 5.73
CA LEU A 10 -3.21 8.82 6.35
C LEU A 10 -3.05 9.35 7.77
N THR A 11 -3.43 10.61 8.00
CA THR A 11 -3.43 11.23 9.33
C THR A 11 -4.39 10.52 10.28
N GLN A 12 -5.61 10.22 9.83
CA GLN A 12 -6.60 9.46 10.61
C GLN A 12 -6.13 8.04 10.91
N LEU A 13 -5.38 7.42 9.99
CA LEU A 13 -4.73 6.11 10.19
C LEU A 13 -3.52 6.15 11.15
N GLY A 14 -3.18 7.34 11.65
CA GLY A 14 -2.12 7.56 12.64
C GLY A 14 -0.74 7.87 12.06
N TYR A 15 -0.64 8.10 10.75
CA TYR A 15 0.60 8.55 10.11
C TYR A 15 0.74 10.07 10.20
N SER A 16 1.97 10.54 10.12
CA SER A 16 2.36 11.95 10.03
C SER A 16 3.05 12.20 8.69
N ALA A 17 3.19 13.46 8.27
CA ALA A 17 3.76 13.80 6.96
C ALA A 17 5.17 13.23 6.71
N ASP A 18 5.93 12.94 7.78
CA ASP A 18 7.26 12.31 7.69
C ASP A 18 7.19 10.79 7.44
N ASP A 19 6.03 10.18 7.63
CA ASP A 19 5.82 8.74 7.42
C ASP A 19 5.46 8.38 5.97
N TRP A 20 5.32 9.35 5.05
CA TRP A 20 5.10 9.05 3.64
C TRP A 20 5.99 9.91 2.73
N LEU A 21 6.33 9.34 1.57
CA LEU A 21 7.03 10.04 0.52
C LEU A 21 6.17 10.04 -0.74
N ARG A 22 5.91 11.24 -1.26
CA ARG A 22 5.24 11.41 -2.54
C ARG A 22 6.20 11.13 -3.69
N GLN A 23 5.71 10.49 -4.75
CA GLN A 23 6.47 10.23 -5.98
C GLN A 23 7.86 9.62 -5.69
N MET A 24 7.89 8.60 -4.81
CA MET A 24 9.12 7.97 -4.35
C MET A 24 9.98 7.51 -5.55
N PRO A 25 11.24 7.94 -5.66
CA PRO A 25 12.09 7.57 -6.79
C PRO A 25 12.34 6.06 -6.88
N LEU A 26 12.03 5.45 -8.03
CA LEU A 26 12.31 4.04 -8.33
C LEU A 26 13.15 3.88 -9.60
N ARG A 27 14.19 3.03 -9.48
CA ARG A 27 14.97 2.55 -10.63
C ARG A 27 14.37 1.28 -11.21
N MET A 28 14.10 1.31 -12.51
CA MET A 28 13.49 0.24 -13.28
C MET A 28 14.39 -0.09 -14.49
N GLY A 29 15.22 -1.14 -14.39
CA GLY A 29 16.07 -1.59 -15.50
C GLY A 29 17.07 -0.53 -15.99
N ARG A 30 17.07 -0.23 -17.30
CA ARG A 30 17.99 0.74 -17.96
C ARG A 30 17.52 2.21 -17.89
N GLY A 31 16.73 2.57 -16.90
CA GLY A 31 16.28 3.95 -16.68
C GLY A 31 15.58 4.17 -15.32
N GLU A 32 15.39 5.43 -14.97
CA GLU A 32 14.48 5.86 -13.88
C GLU A 32 13.13 6.19 -14.52
N ARG A 33 12.06 5.49 -14.12
CA ARG A 33 10.66 5.93 -14.30
C ARG A 33 9.65 4.98 -13.69
N ASN A 34 8.48 5.58 -13.43
CA ASN A 34 7.27 5.04 -12.81
C ASN A 34 7.38 5.04 -11.27
N TYR A 35 6.70 5.99 -10.64
CA TYR A 35 6.71 6.29 -9.21
C TYR A 35 5.32 6.07 -8.65
N PRO A 36 5.19 5.54 -7.42
CA PRO A 36 3.91 5.57 -6.76
C PRO A 36 3.59 6.99 -6.29
N ASP A 37 2.30 7.34 -6.30
CA ASP A 37 1.86 8.66 -5.84
C ASP A 37 2.24 8.86 -4.36
N TYR A 38 2.02 7.84 -3.53
CA TYR A 38 2.49 7.79 -2.14
C TYR A 38 3.13 6.44 -1.82
N ALA A 39 4.30 6.50 -1.18
CA ALA A 39 4.92 5.37 -0.49
C ALA A 39 4.88 5.63 1.02
N VAL A 40 4.27 4.73 1.80
CA VAL A 40 4.10 4.88 3.25
C VAL A 40 5.12 4.02 4.00
N GLU A 41 5.70 4.59 5.05
CA GLU A 41 6.91 4.14 5.75
C GLU A 41 8.04 3.78 4.77
N PRO A 42 8.45 4.73 3.89
CA PRO A 42 9.39 4.44 2.83
C PRO A 42 10.82 4.27 3.36
N ASN A 43 11.55 3.33 2.77
CA ASN A 43 13.01 3.30 2.81
C ASN A 43 13.52 3.68 1.41
N PRO A 44 14.01 4.92 1.19
CA PRO A 44 14.56 5.34 -0.09
C PRO A 44 16.03 4.95 -0.28
N MET A 45 16.63 4.20 0.65
CA MET A 45 18.03 3.82 0.54
C MET A 45 18.27 2.98 -0.72
N ARG A 46 19.19 3.45 -1.56
CA ARG A 46 19.48 2.84 -2.85
C ARG A 46 19.91 1.38 -2.71
N GLY A 47 19.25 0.49 -3.45
CA GLY A 47 19.47 -0.96 -3.40
C GLY A 47 18.69 -1.67 -2.29
N GLU A 48 18.06 -0.93 -1.38
CA GLU A 48 17.20 -1.45 -0.31
C GLU A 48 15.82 -0.79 -0.33
N GLU A 49 15.40 -0.29 -1.51
CA GLU A 49 14.16 0.47 -1.62
C GLU A 49 12.98 -0.37 -1.15
N SER A 50 12.20 0.15 -0.21
CA SER A 50 10.99 -0.52 0.28
C SER A 50 9.93 0.45 0.78
N ALA A 51 8.71 -0.02 0.94
CA ALA A 51 7.62 0.69 1.62
C ALA A 51 6.73 -0.32 2.32
N SER A 52 6.02 0.08 3.38
CA SER A 52 5.05 -0.80 4.05
C SER A 52 3.84 -1.07 3.13
N PHE A 53 3.30 -0.01 2.53
CA PHE A 53 2.27 -0.06 1.50
C PHE A 53 2.33 1.18 0.61
N LEU A 54 1.63 1.12 -0.52
CA LEU A 54 1.55 2.20 -1.51
C LEU A 54 0.12 2.70 -1.67
N ILE A 55 -0.04 3.95 -2.10
CA ILE A 55 -1.31 4.47 -2.60
C ILE A 55 -1.08 4.99 -4.01
N GLU A 56 -1.81 4.43 -4.97
CA GLU A 56 -1.96 4.96 -6.32
C GLU A 56 -3.27 5.71 -6.41
N THR A 57 -3.23 6.89 -6.98
CA THR A 57 -4.42 7.72 -7.12
C THR A 57 -4.85 7.83 -8.56
N LYS A 58 -6.16 7.85 -8.76
CA LYS A 58 -6.80 8.09 -10.04
C LYS A 58 -7.86 9.15 -9.84
N TYR A 59 -8.10 9.97 -10.85
CA TYR A 59 -9.22 10.91 -10.79
C TYR A 59 -10.56 10.14 -10.67
N GLN A 60 -10.69 9.06 -11.42
CA GLN A 60 -11.90 8.28 -11.56
C GLN A 60 -11.56 6.86 -12.02
N ILE A 61 -12.31 5.89 -11.53
CA ILE A 61 -12.30 4.51 -12.00
C ILE A 61 -13.76 4.07 -12.19
N SER A 62 -14.22 4.01 -13.44
CA SER A 62 -15.64 3.81 -13.80
C SER A 62 -15.92 2.42 -14.34
N THR A 63 -14.89 1.71 -14.78
CA THR A 63 -15.04 0.42 -15.48
C THR A 63 -14.13 -0.64 -14.87
N LYS A 64 -14.52 -1.91 -15.06
CA LYS A 64 -13.68 -3.05 -14.65
C LYS A 64 -12.29 -2.99 -15.31
N ARG A 65 -12.22 -2.57 -16.57
CA ARG A 65 -10.96 -2.41 -17.31
C ARG A 65 -10.05 -1.38 -16.64
N GLU A 66 -10.58 -0.23 -16.22
CA GLU A 66 -9.79 0.78 -15.52
C GLU A 66 -9.29 0.29 -14.16
N ILE A 67 -10.08 -0.52 -13.43
CA ILE A 67 -9.62 -1.19 -12.20
C ILE A 67 -8.46 -2.13 -12.51
N GLU A 68 -8.58 -2.96 -13.55
CA GLU A 68 -7.55 -3.92 -13.95
C GLU A 68 -6.24 -3.21 -14.36
N ASP A 69 -6.33 -2.14 -15.15
CA ASP A 69 -5.17 -1.35 -15.58
C ASP A 69 -4.49 -0.67 -14.37
N ALA A 70 -5.28 -0.07 -13.47
CA ALA A 70 -4.76 0.53 -12.24
C ALA A 70 -4.14 -0.51 -11.29
N PHE A 71 -4.74 -1.70 -11.19
CA PHE A 71 -4.21 -2.83 -10.43
C PHE A 71 -2.85 -3.28 -10.98
N ILE A 72 -2.69 -3.40 -12.30
CA ILE A 72 -1.40 -3.78 -12.91
C ILE A 72 -0.30 -2.78 -12.56
N GLN A 73 -0.61 -1.48 -12.63
CA GLN A 73 0.31 -0.42 -12.23
C GLN A 73 0.69 -0.54 -10.73
N GLY A 74 -0.31 -0.53 -9.84
CA GLY A 74 -0.09 -0.59 -8.40
C GLY A 74 0.65 -1.85 -7.96
N LYS A 75 0.32 -3.01 -8.55
CA LYS A 75 1.01 -4.28 -8.33
C LYS A 75 2.48 -4.22 -8.72
N SER A 76 2.81 -3.59 -9.85
CA SER A 76 4.20 -3.47 -10.32
C SER A 76 5.07 -2.74 -9.30
N TYR A 77 4.58 -1.62 -8.76
CA TYR A 77 5.29 -0.87 -7.72
C TYR A 77 5.34 -1.61 -6.39
N ALA A 78 4.22 -2.21 -5.98
CA ALA A 78 4.15 -2.92 -4.72
C ALA A 78 5.15 -4.08 -4.68
N LEU A 79 5.29 -4.83 -5.77
CA LEU A 79 6.30 -5.87 -5.90
C LEU A 79 7.73 -5.29 -5.86
N ARG A 80 7.99 -4.19 -6.57
CA ARG A 80 9.31 -3.56 -6.62
C ARG A 80 9.78 -3.03 -5.26
N LEU A 81 8.84 -2.51 -4.46
CA LEU A 81 9.06 -1.96 -3.12
C LEU A 81 8.82 -2.98 -2.01
N GLN A 82 8.60 -4.25 -2.34
CA GLN A 82 8.35 -5.33 -1.37
C GLN A 82 7.22 -4.95 -0.38
N ALA A 83 6.23 -4.22 -0.89
CA ALA A 83 5.14 -3.66 -0.13
C ALA A 83 4.09 -4.73 0.16
N ARG A 84 3.59 -4.72 1.39
CA ARG A 84 2.65 -5.73 1.89
C ARG A 84 1.23 -5.56 1.39
N ALA A 85 0.93 -4.37 0.92
CA ALA A 85 -0.34 -4.01 0.34
C ALA A 85 -0.14 -2.83 -0.61
N PHE A 86 -1.11 -2.59 -1.47
CA PHE A 86 -1.28 -1.30 -2.11
C PHE A 86 -2.76 -0.96 -2.19
N MET A 87 -3.05 0.33 -2.20
CA MET A 87 -4.39 0.87 -2.33
C MET A 87 -4.49 1.65 -3.64
N LEU A 88 -5.58 1.44 -4.38
CA LEU A 88 -6.03 2.38 -5.40
C LEU A 88 -7.02 3.33 -4.75
N ALA A 89 -6.88 4.64 -4.96
CA ALA A 89 -7.81 5.65 -4.49
C ALA A 89 -8.34 6.47 -5.67
N ALA A 90 -9.65 6.55 -5.81
CA ALA A 90 -10.33 7.36 -6.82
C ALA A 90 -11.58 8.02 -6.23
N LYS A 91 -12.27 8.89 -6.99
CA LYS A 91 -13.50 9.54 -6.49
C LYS A 91 -14.58 8.54 -6.07
N GLU A 92 -14.62 7.35 -6.68
CA GLU A 92 -15.59 6.30 -6.36
C GLU A 92 -15.29 5.59 -5.04
N GLY A 93 -14.02 5.56 -4.61
CA GLY A 93 -13.62 4.87 -3.39
C GLY A 93 -12.17 4.41 -3.38
N MET A 94 -11.91 3.43 -2.52
CA MET A 94 -10.60 2.86 -2.26
C MET A 94 -10.63 1.35 -2.42
N TRP A 95 -9.66 0.79 -3.14
CA TRP A 95 -9.48 -0.66 -3.31
C TRP A 95 -8.15 -1.08 -2.72
N LEU A 96 -8.19 -1.90 -1.66
CA LEU A 96 -7.01 -2.40 -0.98
C LEU A 96 -6.69 -3.82 -1.43
N TYR A 97 -5.48 -4.01 -1.94
CA TYR A 97 -4.94 -5.30 -2.35
C TYR A 97 -3.84 -5.72 -1.39
N ARG A 98 -3.99 -6.92 -0.79
CA ARG A 98 -3.02 -7.47 0.18
C ARG A 98 -2.04 -8.43 -0.48
N GLN A 99 -0.81 -8.44 -0.01
CA GLN A 99 0.24 -9.38 -0.38
C GLN A 99 0.24 -10.57 0.58
N GLU A 100 -0.82 -11.39 0.52
CA GLU A 100 -0.87 -12.66 1.25
C GLU A 100 -0.12 -13.73 0.43
N ASP A 101 -0.82 -14.47 -0.43
CA ASP A 101 -0.23 -15.42 -1.39
C ASP A 101 0.02 -14.75 -2.76
N GLY A 102 0.40 -13.48 -2.72
CA GLY A 102 0.55 -12.61 -3.89
C GLY A 102 -0.72 -11.82 -4.26
N PHE A 103 -0.50 -10.74 -5.00
CA PHE A 103 -1.55 -9.82 -5.42
C PHE A 103 -2.46 -10.42 -6.50
N SER A 104 -3.77 -10.34 -6.27
CA SER A 104 -4.83 -10.77 -7.19
C SER A 104 -5.82 -9.63 -7.42
N ALA A 105 -6.21 -9.40 -8.68
CA ALA A 105 -7.17 -8.36 -9.04
C ALA A 105 -8.57 -8.65 -8.44
N GLU A 106 -8.91 -9.92 -8.29
CA GLU A 106 -10.22 -10.38 -7.79
C GLU A 106 -10.29 -10.41 -6.25
N ARG A 107 -9.15 -10.31 -5.55
CA ARG A 107 -9.10 -10.27 -4.08
C ARG A 107 -8.70 -8.90 -3.58
N HIS A 108 -9.71 -8.08 -3.29
CA HIS A 108 -9.53 -6.77 -2.70
C HIS A 108 -10.62 -6.46 -1.69
N LEU A 109 -10.30 -5.57 -0.76
CA LEU A 109 -11.30 -4.89 0.06
C LEU A 109 -11.65 -3.57 -0.61
N HIS A 110 -12.90 -3.15 -0.47
CA HIS A 110 -13.39 -1.91 -1.07
C HIS A 110 -14.21 -1.10 -0.06
N TRP A 111 -13.97 0.21 -0.06
CA TRP A 111 -14.75 1.18 0.70
C TRP A 111 -15.01 2.42 -0.16
N THR A 112 -16.22 2.96 -0.07
CA THR A 112 -16.47 4.31 -0.56
C THR A 112 -15.90 5.34 0.43
N TRP A 113 -15.77 6.60 0.01
CA TRP A 113 -15.41 7.68 0.94
C TRP A 113 -16.46 7.89 2.04
N GLN A 114 -17.73 7.67 1.71
CA GLN A 114 -18.84 7.75 2.67
C GLN A 114 -18.81 6.59 3.67
N ASP A 115 -18.41 5.39 3.24
CA ASP A 115 -18.29 4.23 4.12
C ASP A 115 -17.37 4.54 5.30
N ILE A 116 -16.22 5.16 5.04
CA ILE A 116 -15.21 5.43 6.07
C ILE A 116 -15.53 6.63 6.97
N GLU A 117 -16.64 7.34 6.74
CA GLU A 117 -17.18 8.28 7.71
C GLU A 117 -17.85 7.54 8.89
N HIS A 118 -18.27 6.29 8.70
CA HIS A 118 -18.79 5.45 9.76
C HIS A 118 -17.65 4.84 10.60
N PRO A 119 -17.69 4.97 11.95
CA PRO A 119 -16.59 4.52 12.82
C PRO A 119 -16.21 3.04 12.66
N ASP A 120 -17.19 2.16 12.50
CA ASP A 120 -16.94 0.71 12.38
C ASP A 120 -16.23 0.36 11.07
N ARG A 121 -16.66 0.98 9.96
CA ARG A 121 -16.06 0.81 8.63
C ARG A 121 -14.66 1.41 8.58
N PHE A 122 -14.47 2.57 9.21
CA PHE A 122 -13.14 3.13 9.39
C PHE A 122 -12.24 2.22 10.23
N HIS A 123 -12.79 1.58 11.28
CA HIS A 123 -12.04 0.65 12.11
C HIS A 123 -11.55 -0.58 11.34
N GLU A 124 -12.36 -1.11 10.41
CA GLU A 124 -11.93 -2.16 9.48
C GLU A 124 -10.73 -1.72 8.64
N LEU A 125 -10.78 -0.53 8.05
CA LEU A 125 -9.67 0.02 7.26
C LEU A 125 -8.42 0.26 8.14
N ALA A 126 -8.60 0.80 9.34
CA ALA A 126 -7.52 1.06 10.29
C ALA A 126 -6.88 -0.23 10.83
N ALA A 127 -7.64 -1.34 10.90
CA ALA A 127 -7.08 -2.64 11.24
C ALA A 127 -6.10 -3.16 10.18
N GLU A 128 -6.34 -2.84 8.90
CA GLU A 128 -5.50 -3.25 7.78
C GLU A 128 -4.26 -2.35 7.63
N LEU A 129 -4.45 -1.02 7.62
CA LEU A 129 -3.41 -0.05 7.24
C LEU A 129 -2.96 0.89 8.36
N GLY A 130 -3.58 0.87 9.54
CA GLY A 130 -3.23 1.76 10.63
C GLY A 130 -1.75 1.65 11.05
N LYS A 131 -1.17 2.77 11.49
CA LYS A 131 0.24 2.82 11.89
C LYS A 131 0.57 1.73 12.90
N GLY A 132 1.64 0.98 12.65
CA GLY A 132 2.06 -0.16 13.49
C GLY A 132 1.40 -1.51 13.19
N ARG A 133 0.32 -1.57 12.39
CA ARG A 133 -0.35 -2.84 12.04
C ARG A 133 0.44 -3.68 11.07
N LEU A 134 1.01 -3.06 10.03
CA LEU A 134 1.78 -3.73 8.99
C LEU A 134 3.22 -4.09 9.43
N THR A 135 3.80 -3.30 10.34
CA THR A 135 5.16 -3.55 10.88
C THR A 135 5.18 -4.69 11.90
N SER A 136 4.11 -4.86 12.69
CA SER A 136 3.99 -5.92 13.71
C SER A 136 4.09 -7.33 13.14
N GLN A 137 3.60 -7.53 11.91
CA GLN A 137 3.68 -8.83 11.24
C GLN A 137 5.08 -9.13 10.65
N ARG A 138 5.97 -8.13 10.44
CA ARG A 138 7.39 -8.36 10.05
C ARG A 138 8.19 -9.08 11.16
N ARG A 139 7.87 -8.81 12.43
CA ARG A 139 8.55 -9.42 13.60
C ARG A 139 8.24 -10.92 13.75
N ARG A 140 7.06 -11.38 13.31
CA ARG A 140 6.68 -12.80 13.40
C ARG A 140 7.32 -13.67 12.31
N ALA A 141 7.62 -13.11 11.14
CA ALA A 141 8.19 -13.86 10.02
C ALA A 141 9.72 -14.06 10.08
N ARG A 142 10.40 -13.47 11.08
CA ARG A 142 11.88 -13.39 11.14
C ARG A 142 12.52 -14.19 12.28
N VAL A 143 11.93 -15.30 12.70
CA VAL A 143 12.62 -16.29 13.56
C VAL A 143 13.14 -17.41 12.66
N PRO A 144 14.44 -17.47 12.33
CA PRO A 144 15.02 -18.65 11.72
C PRO A 144 14.96 -19.78 12.74
N ARG A 145 14.35 -20.92 12.40
CA ARG A 145 14.53 -22.15 13.18
C ARG A 145 15.98 -22.59 13.02
N VAL A 146 16.75 -22.51 14.09
CA VAL A 146 18.10 -23.09 14.15
C VAL A 146 17.95 -24.61 14.01
N PRO A 147 18.60 -25.27 13.04
CA PRO A 147 18.57 -26.73 12.95
C PRO A 147 19.28 -27.30 14.18
N THR A 148 18.57 -28.14 14.94
CA THR A 148 19.17 -28.88 16.04
C THR A 148 20.08 -29.95 15.44
N GLU A 149 21.39 -29.74 15.48
CA GLU A 149 22.37 -30.79 15.21
C GLU A 149 22.19 -31.89 16.26
N ARG A 150 21.84 -33.09 15.81
CA ARG A 150 21.92 -34.29 16.65
C ARG A 150 23.33 -34.85 16.53
N LYS A 151 23.99 -34.97 17.68
CA LYS A 151 25.20 -35.77 17.90
C LYS A 151 24.96 -37.25 17.60
#